data_AF-A0A1C5AY43-F1
#
_entry.id   AF-A0A1C5AY43-F1
#
_cell.length_a   1.000
_cell.length_b   1.000
_cell.length_c   1.000
_cell.angle_alpha   90.00
_cell.angle_beta   90.00
_cell.angle_gamma   90.00
#
_symmetry.space_group_name_H-M   'P 1'
#
loop_
_entity.id
_entity.type
_entity.pdbx_description
1 polymer ?
#
loop_
_entity_poly.entity_id
_entity_poly.type
_entity_poly.pdbx_seq_one_letter_code
_entity_poly.pdbx_strand_id
1 'polypeptide(L)'
;MTAKARTSVALTAWTELNDRQQGTLRAIYHIDQRNEESRRREAARGRFDGRPAVEWRRIDFAHDPSDRRLVGVTELQSQLELHGWDNQGNGSTMAALASRGLITRNIRGTAFGVMHTVALTRAGRAAARAGISLDTGTKPKVGLSERAWEVLALLWVADQRDKPLNWGYSATIEHVLIDRHLPPLAERCTGGYRITARGRDFYRNQHAAYCAAYPTVTAPHPDGVDAEPWPARADELLGQHRTFYQALAKAWSTARDMHLAAESEANTKPPTPATVLPAEVTEQAAAVHELWQETARQRAKLAHAHVTDLAERAERAARAYAAAALGVFDAATTRTDPLAGLQPPSETDAWDEPPLTLRGETGIHAIDAAVKKLHAAAVGAPLKRRGPAPKRRRTALTRRPEQPRRPGADLAALADYLRDHTHGGTLLRRLHH
;
A
#
# COMPACT_ATOMS: atom_id res chain seq x y z
N MET A 1 -40.67 3.86 -2.56
CA MET A 1 -39.77 4.14 -3.71
C MET A 1 -38.51 4.80 -3.16
N THR A 2 -37.45 4.02 -2.97
CA THR A 2 -36.16 4.50 -2.44
C THR A 2 -35.41 5.26 -3.51
N ALA A 3 -35.09 6.53 -3.24
CA ALA A 3 -34.29 7.37 -4.12
C ALA A 3 -32.88 6.77 -4.27
N LYS A 4 -32.58 6.23 -5.45
CA LYS A 4 -31.24 5.75 -5.82
C LYS A 4 -30.29 6.94 -5.73
N ALA A 5 -29.37 6.94 -4.76
CA ALA A 5 -28.36 7.99 -4.61
C ALA A 5 -27.62 8.17 -5.95
N ARG A 6 -27.71 9.37 -6.54
CA ARG A 6 -26.99 9.71 -7.77
C ARG A 6 -25.50 9.76 -7.47
N THR A 7 -24.76 8.73 -7.90
CA THR A 7 -23.30 8.71 -7.91
C THR A 7 -22.80 9.96 -8.64
N SER A 8 -21.85 10.69 -8.04
CA SER A 8 -21.35 11.92 -8.66
C SER A 8 -20.65 11.61 -9.99
N VAL A 9 -20.75 12.53 -10.97
CA VAL A 9 -20.11 12.36 -12.30
C VAL A 9 -18.61 12.04 -12.19
N ALA A 10 -17.93 12.65 -11.21
CA ALA A 10 -16.52 12.40 -10.94
C ALA A 10 -16.27 10.98 -10.42
N LEU A 11 -17.15 10.47 -9.57
CA LEU A 11 -17.05 9.11 -9.05
C LEU A 11 -17.36 8.08 -10.14
N THR A 12 -18.36 8.32 -10.98
CA THR A 12 -18.62 7.47 -12.16
C THR A 12 -17.41 7.40 -13.08
N ALA A 13 -16.81 8.56 -13.41
CA ALA A 13 -15.62 8.65 -14.23
C ALA A 13 -14.40 7.93 -13.62
N TRP A 14 -14.34 7.78 -12.29
CA TRP A 14 -13.33 6.98 -11.61
C TRP A 14 -13.64 5.48 -11.67
N THR A 15 -14.88 5.07 -11.37
CA THR A 15 -15.28 3.65 -11.32
C THR A 15 -15.25 2.95 -12.68
N GLU A 16 -15.37 3.71 -13.78
CA GLU A 16 -15.25 3.19 -15.15
C GLU A 16 -13.81 2.93 -15.59
N LEU A 17 -12.83 3.41 -14.82
CA LEU A 17 -11.41 3.12 -15.05
C LEU A 17 -11.08 1.73 -14.52
N ASN A 18 -10.23 1.00 -15.23
CA ASN A 18 -9.65 -0.24 -14.69
C ASN A 18 -8.60 0.06 -13.61
N ASP A 19 -8.24 -0.94 -12.81
CA ASP A 19 -7.31 -0.80 -11.68
C ASP A 19 -5.99 -0.11 -12.06
N ARG A 20 -5.43 -0.44 -13.23
CA ARG A 20 -4.18 0.17 -13.72
C ARG A 20 -4.37 1.65 -14.08
N GLN A 21 -5.50 2.01 -14.69
CA GLN A 21 -5.86 3.40 -15.01
C GLN A 21 -6.15 4.21 -13.75
N GLN A 22 -6.88 3.63 -12.79
CA GLN A 22 -7.15 4.23 -11.48
C GLN A 22 -5.84 4.51 -10.75
N GLY A 23 -4.98 3.50 -10.65
CA GLY A 23 -3.68 3.61 -10.01
C GLY A 23 -2.74 4.61 -10.69
N THR A 24 -2.70 4.63 -12.02
CA THR A 24 -1.92 5.63 -12.77
C THR A 24 -2.45 7.04 -12.52
N LEU A 25 -3.77 7.24 -12.55
CA LEU A 25 -4.38 8.54 -12.28
C LEU A 25 -4.13 9.00 -10.83
N ARG A 26 -4.14 8.07 -9.87
CA ARG A 26 -3.78 8.30 -8.47
C ARG A 26 -2.31 8.74 -8.32
N ALA A 27 -1.38 8.05 -8.96
CA ALA A 27 0.03 8.42 -8.93
C ALA A 27 0.26 9.85 -9.46
N ILE A 28 -0.36 10.20 -10.59
CA ILE A 28 -0.30 11.57 -11.14
C ILE A 28 -0.90 12.58 -10.15
N TYR A 29 -2.03 12.25 -9.50
CA TYR A 29 -2.66 13.13 -8.52
C TYR A 29 -1.79 13.37 -7.28
N HIS A 30 -1.12 12.35 -6.74
CA HIS A 30 -0.23 12.54 -5.60
C HIS A 30 0.96 13.44 -5.91
N ILE A 31 1.57 13.28 -7.10
CA ILE A 31 2.67 14.15 -7.53
C ILE A 31 2.17 15.60 -7.72
N ASP A 32 1.01 15.80 -8.35
CA ASP A 32 0.39 17.13 -8.52
C ASP A 32 0.12 17.82 -7.18
N GLN A 33 -0.39 17.08 -6.18
CA GLN A 33 -0.66 17.62 -4.84
C GLN A 33 0.63 17.97 -4.08
N ARG A 34 1.69 17.14 -4.20
CA ARG A 34 3.01 17.44 -3.61
C ARG A 34 3.63 18.70 -4.21
N ASN A 35 3.54 18.86 -5.53
CA ASN A 35 4.00 20.07 -6.21
C ASN A 35 3.24 21.31 -5.71
N GLU A 36 1.92 21.23 -5.58
CA GLU A 36 1.10 22.32 -5.06
C GLU A 36 1.44 22.68 -3.60
N GLU A 37 1.66 21.68 -2.76
CA GLU A 37 2.04 21.90 -1.36
C GLU A 37 3.43 22.52 -1.24
N SER A 38 4.41 22.03 -2.01
CA SER A 38 5.76 22.59 -2.04
C SER A 38 5.73 24.06 -2.44
N ARG A 39 4.91 24.43 -3.45
CA ARG A 39 4.72 25.82 -3.87
C ARG A 39 4.08 26.68 -2.79
N ARG A 40 3.07 26.15 -2.08
CA ARG A 40 2.44 26.85 -0.96
C ARG A 40 3.45 27.14 0.15
N ARG A 41 4.34 26.18 0.45
CA ARG A 41 5.41 26.35 1.45
C ARG A 41 6.47 27.36 1.00
N GLU A 42 6.86 27.36 -0.27
CA GLU A 42 7.80 28.35 -0.82
C GLU A 42 7.22 29.77 -0.79
N ALA A 43 5.96 29.93 -1.18
CA ALA A 43 5.25 31.20 -1.10
C ALA A 43 5.14 31.70 0.34
N ALA A 44 4.84 30.82 1.31
CA ALA A 44 4.81 31.17 2.73
C ALA A 44 6.19 31.59 3.28
N ARG A 45 7.29 31.18 2.63
CA ARG A 45 8.66 31.60 2.93
C ARG A 45 9.11 32.84 2.14
N GLY A 46 8.18 33.52 1.46
CA GLY A 46 8.46 34.72 0.66
C GLY A 46 9.11 34.45 -0.70
N ARG A 47 9.30 33.20 -1.11
CA ARG A 47 9.80 32.83 -2.45
C ARG A 47 8.63 32.57 -3.38
N PHE A 48 7.92 33.65 -3.72
CA PHE A 48 6.81 33.59 -4.67
C PHE A 48 7.33 33.57 -6.11
N ASP A 49 6.74 32.72 -6.94
CA ASP A 49 7.04 32.64 -8.37
C ASP A 49 5.72 32.70 -9.15
N GLY A 50 5.64 33.65 -10.09
CA GLY A 50 4.42 33.99 -10.83
C GLY A 50 4.06 33.05 -11.97
N ARG A 51 4.83 31.97 -12.20
CA ARG A 51 4.53 31.02 -13.29
C ARG A 51 3.10 30.46 -13.19
N PRO A 52 2.33 30.44 -14.30
CA PRO A 52 0.98 29.90 -14.33
C PRO A 52 0.90 28.45 -13.84
N ALA A 53 -0.21 28.10 -13.18
CA ALA A 53 -0.44 26.76 -12.65
C ALA A 53 -0.33 25.64 -13.70
N VAL A 54 -0.67 25.93 -14.96
CA VAL A 54 -0.57 24.97 -16.06
C VAL A 54 0.88 24.57 -16.39
N GLU A 55 1.86 25.39 -16.04
CA GLU A 55 3.27 25.13 -16.35
C GLU A 55 3.94 24.29 -15.27
N TRP A 56 3.82 24.68 -14.00
CA TRP A 56 4.48 23.96 -12.89
C TRP A 56 3.73 22.70 -12.45
N ARG A 57 2.48 22.49 -12.88
CA ARG A 57 1.73 21.23 -12.67
C ARG A 57 2.01 20.17 -13.71
N ARG A 58 2.91 20.42 -14.68
CA ARG A 58 3.36 19.40 -15.64
C ARG A 58 4.25 18.40 -14.92
N ILE A 59 3.95 17.13 -15.08
CA ILE A 59 4.66 16.01 -14.47
C ILE A 59 5.40 15.27 -15.57
N ASP A 60 6.70 15.06 -15.38
CA ASP A 60 7.52 14.28 -16.31
C ASP A 60 7.10 12.81 -16.27
N PHE A 61 6.87 12.23 -17.45
CA PHE A 61 6.39 10.85 -17.59
C PHE A 61 7.42 9.94 -18.26
N ALA A 62 7.98 10.34 -19.40
CA ALA A 62 8.91 9.49 -20.13
C ALA A 62 9.78 10.33 -21.05
N HIS A 63 11.05 9.95 -21.12
CA HIS A 63 12.01 10.53 -22.04
C HIS A 63 12.07 9.71 -23.34
N ASP A 64 12.30 10.39 -24.46
CA ASP A 64 12.59 9.81 -25.76
C ASP A 64 13.89 10.42 -26.31
N PRO A 65 14.96 9.65 -26.54
CA PRO A 65 15.07 8.19 -26.39
C PRO A 65 14.93 7.71 -24.94
N SER A 66 14.30 6.54 -24.75
CA SER A 66 13.98 5.94 -23.45
C SER A 66 15.15 5.14 -22.85
N ASP A 67 16.36 5.71 -22.82
CA ASP A 67 17.53 5.08 -22.21
C ASP A 67 17.67 5.46 -20.72
N ARG A 68 17.25 4.56 -19.84
CA ARG A 68 17.31 4.76 -18.38
C ARG A 68 18.73 4.95 -17.84
N ARG A 69 19.77 4.47 -18.54
CA ARG A 69 21.17 4.66 -18.11
C ARG A 69 21.66 6.08 -18.36
N LEU A 70 21.10 6.75 -19.37
CA LEU A 70 21.51 8.10 -19.77
C LEU A 70 20.67 9.18 -19.08
N VAL A 71 19.35 8.98 -18.98
CA VAL A 71 18.40 10.02 -18.53
C VAL A 71 17.69 9.70 -17.23
N GLY A 72 17.96 8.53 -16.63
CA GLY A 72 17.35 8.09 -15.38
C GLY A 72 15.87 7.71 -15.50
N VAL A 73 15.20 7.62 -14.35
CA VAL A 73 13.78 7.29 -14.21
C VAL A 73 13.04 8.52 -13.69
N THR A 74 11.91 8.88 -14.30
CA THR A 74 11.08 9.99 -13.82
C THR A 74 10.35 9.62 -12.53
N GLU A 75 9.98 10.61 -11.71
CA GLU A 75 9.25 10.35 -10.46
C GLU A 75 7.95 9.58 -10.70
N LEU A 76 7.23 9.88 -11.79
CA LEU A 76 6.04 9.14 -12.16
C LEU A 76 6.34 7.69 -12.56
N GLN A 77 7.43 7.43 -13.29
CA GLN A 77 7.84 6.07 -13.60
C GLN A 77 8.23 5.29 -12.35
N SER A 78 8.96 5.89 -11.41
CA SER A 78 9.31 5.25 -10.13
C SER A 78 8.05 4.89 -9.32
N GLN A 79 7.06 5.78 -9.28
CA GLN A 79 5.78 5.51 -8.60
C GLN A 79 5.00 4.36 -9.26
N LEU A 80 5.00 4.29 -10.60
CA LEU A 80 4.35 3.20 -11.32
C LEU A 80 5.11 1.86 -11.15
N GLU A 81 6.43 1.90 -11.02
CA GLU A 81 7.27 0.73 -10.76
C GLU A 81 7.02 0.14 -9.38
N LEU A 82 6.82 0.97 -8.35
CA LEU A 82 6.44 0.53 -7.00
C LEU A 82 5.15 -0.31 -6.98
N HIS A 83 4.24 -0.08 -7.93
CA HIS A 83 3.00 -0.84 -8.07
C HIS A 83 3.09 -2.02 -9.07
N GLY A 84 4.30 -2.34 -9.55
CA GLY A 84 4.51 -3.41 -10.53
C GLY A 84 3.96 -3.11 -11.93
N TRP A 85 3.74 -1.83 -12.26
CA TRP A 85 3.23 -1.38 -13.57
C TRP A 85 4.35 -0.86 -14.49
N ASP A 86 5.58 -1.35 -14.32
CA ASP A 86 6.77 -0.95 -15.07
C ASP A 86 6.80 -1.47 -16.54
N ASN A 87 5.80 -2.27 -16.90
CA ASN A 87 5.72 -3.07 -18.12
C ASN A 87 5.09 -2.32 -19.31
N GLN A 88 5.38 -2.79 -20.54
CA GLN A 88 4.82 -2.31 -21.81
C GLN A 88 3.31 -2.08 -21.67
N GLY A 89 2.86 -0.82 -21.82
CA GLY A 89 1.46 -0.45 -21.63
C GLY A 89 1.22 0.92 -20.98
N ASN A 90 2.24 1.54 -20.39
CA ASN A 90 2.09 2.88 -19.79
C ASN A 90 1.69 3.94 -20.84
N GLY A 91 2.24 3.86 -22.05
CA GLY A 91 1.81 4.72 -23.17
C GLY A 91 0.33 4.57 -23.52
N SER A 92 -0.19 3.33 -23.58
CA SER A 92 -1.63 3.09 -23.83
C SER A 92 -2.52 3.52 -22.67
N THR A 93 -2.06 3.36 -21.42
CA THR A 93 -2.79 3.85 -20.24
C THR A 93 -2.89 5.38 -20.25
N MET A 94 -1.78 6.07 -20.53
CA MET A 94 -1.77 7.53 -20.67
C MET A 94 -2.65 8.00 -21.83
N ALA A 95 -2.61 7.32 -22.97
CA ALA A 95 -3.50 7.62 -24.10
C ALA A 95 -4.99 7.43 -23.71
N ALA A 96 -5.31 6.36 -22.98
CA ALA A 96 -6.66 6.07 -22.51
C ALA A 96 -7.17 7.11 -21.51
N LEU A 97 -6.34 7.56 -20.57
CA LEU A 97 -6.69 8.64 -19.63
C LEU A 97 -6.85 9.99 -20.34
N ALA A 98 -6.02 10.27 -21.34
CA ALA A 98 -6.13 11.47 -22.15
C ALA A 98 -7.39 11.47 -23.03
N SER A 99 -7.73 10.34 -23.65
CA SER A 99 -8.96 10.19 -24.46
C SER A 99 -10.24 10.41 -23.65
N ARG A 100 -10.20 10.13 -22.34
CA ARG A 100 -11.29 10.39 -21.40
C ARG A 100 -11.29 11.81 -20.83
N GLY A 101 -10.38 12.67 -21.29
CA GLY A 101 -10.24 14.05 -20.83
C GLY A 101 -9.79 14.20 -19.37
N LEU A 102 -9.19 13.16 -18.77
CA LEU A 102 -8.74 13.20 -17.36
C LEU A 102 -7.33 13.77 -17.23
N ILE A 103 -6.50 13.61 -18.26
CA ILE A 103 -5.16 14.22 -18.32
C ILE A 103 -4.96 14.92 -19.66
N THR A 104 -4.05 15.88 -19.70
CA THR A 104 -3.44 16.38 -20.94
C THR A 104 -2.05 15.78 -21.10
N ARG A 105 -1.64 15.57 -22.35
CA ARG A 105 -0.30 15.10 -22.72
C ARG A 105 0.40 16.21 -23.48
N ASN A 106 1.62 16.52 -23.09
CA ASN A 106 2.47 17.52 -23.74
C ASN A 106 3.87 16.96 -23.94
N ILE A 107 4.67 17.66 -24.75
CA ILE A 107 6.07 17.33 -24.99
C ILE A 107 6.89 18.59 -24.72
N ARG A 108 8.04 18.44 -24.06
CA ARG A 108 9.03 19.51 -23.91
C ARG A 108 10.40 19.04 -24.41
N GLY A 109 11.14 19.92 -25.08
CA GLY A 109 12.52 19.64 -25.48
C GLY A 109 13.45 19.57 -24.27
N THR A 110 14.49 18.74 -24.37
CA THR A 110 15.55 18.59 -23.38
C THR A 110 16.91 18.48 -24.10
N ALA A 111 18.01 18.57 -23.36
CA ALA A 111 19.36 18.45 -23.94
C ALA A 111 19.64 17.08 -24.60
N PHE A 112 18.89 16.04 -24.23
CA PHE A 112 19.14 14.65 -24.66
C PHE A 112 18.00 14.07 -25.52
N GLY A 113 17.03 14.89 -25.92
CA GLY A 113 15.85 14.44 -26.67
C GLY A 113 14.58 15.16 -26.22
N VAL A 114 13.46 14.46 -26.13
CA VAL A 114 12.18 15.03 -25.70
C VAL A 114 11.63 14.36 -24.46
N MET A 115 11.02 15.16 -23.58
CA MET A 115 10.32 14.68 -22.39
C MET A 115 8.82 14.76 -22.62
N HIS A 116 8.17 13.60 -22.58
CA HIS A 116 6.72 13.50 -22.47
C HIS A 116 6.30 13.92 -21.07
N THR A 117 5.37 14.88 -21.01
CA THR A 117 4.80 15.37 -19.76
C THR A 117 3.30 15.17 -19.74
N VAL A 118 2.74 15.02 -18.55
CA VAL A 118 1.32 14.89 -18.31
C VAL A 118 0.85 15.91 -17.29
N ALA A 119 -0.39 16.36 -17.39
CA ALA A 119 -1.00 17.21 -16.37
C ALA A 119 -2.47 16.82 -16.14
N LEU A 120 -2.93 16.90 -14.90
CA LEU A 120 -4.34 16.63 -14.57
C LEU A 120 -5.24 17.75 -15.05
N THR A 121 -6.30 17.37 -15.77
CA THR A 121 -7.41 18.29 -16.03
C THR A 121 -8.23 18.53 -14.75
N ARG A 122 -9.14 19.51 -14.79
CA ARG A 122 -10.09 19.73 -13.70
C ARG A 122 -10.96 18.48 -13.45
N ALA A 123 -11.38 17.81 -14.52
CA ALA A 123 -12.14 16.56 -14.45
C ALA A 123 -11.31 15.40 -13.88
N GLY A 124 -10.05 15.25 -14.31
CA GLY A 124 -9.13 14.24 -13.76
C GLY A 124 -8.87 14.43 -12.28
N ARG A 125 -8.66 15.67 -11.83
CA ARG A 125 -8.52 15.99 -10.40
C ARG A 125 -9.77 15.65 -9.60
N ALA A 126 -10.95 15.95 -10.14
CA ALA A 126 -12.21 15.62 -9.50
C ALA A 126 -12.41 14.10 -9.39
N ALA A 127 -12.14 13.37 -10.47
CA ALA A 127 -12.23 11.90 -10.51
C ALA A 127 -11.21 11.24 -9.58
N ALA A 128 -9.94 11.65 -9.62
CA ALA A 128 -8.90 11.15 -8.74
C ALA A 128 -9.24 11.40 -7.26
N ARG A 129 -9.73 12.60 -6.91
CA ARG A 129 -10.20 12.88 -5.54
C ARG A 129 -11.39 12.02 -5.15
N ALA A 130 -12.40 11.90 -6.01
CA ALA A 130 -13.56 11.07 -5.71
C ALA A 130 -13.16 9.61 -5.44
N GLY A 131 -12.21 9.09 -6.24
CA GLY A 131 -11.66 7.75 -6.07
C GLY A 131 -10.74 7.57 -4.86
N ILE A 132 -9.93 8.57 -4.54
CA ILE A 132 -9.05 8.55 -3.35
C ILE A 132 -9.88 8.76 -2.09
N SER A 133 -10.92 9.59 -2.11
CA SER A 133 -11.84 9.79 -0.98
C SER A 133 -12.68 8.55 -0.65
N LEU A 134 -12.71 7.54 -1.53
CA LEU A 134 -13.22 6.21 -1.22
C LEU A 134 -12.20 5.34 -0.46
N ASP A 135 -10.90 5.57 -0.65
CA ASP A 135 -9.80 4.79 -0.05
C ASP A 135 -9.21 5.45 1.20
N THR A 136 -9.02 6.76 1.20
CA THR A 136 -8.78 7.57 2.39
C THR A 136 -10.15 7.97 2.91
N GLY A 137 -10.59 7.32 3.98
CA GLY A 137 -11.79 7.70 4.72
C GLY A 137 -11.80 9.22 4.86
N THR A 138 -12.67 9.86 4.07
CA THR A 138 -12.88 11.29 4.14
C THR A 138 -13.15 11.58 5.61
N LYS A 139 -12.41 12.50 6.26
CA LYS A 139 -12.72 12.91 7.64
C LYS A 139 -14.23 13.09 7.70
N PRO A 140 -14.95 12.24 8.44
CA PRO A 140 -16.39 12.23 8.34
C PRO A 140 -16.86 13.63 8.69
N LYS A 141 -17.80 14.16 7.91
CA LYS A 141 -18.38 15.46 8.17
C LYS A 141 -19.24 15.32 9.42
N VAL A 142 -18.59 15.40 10.58
CA VAL A 142 -19.20 15.20 11.88
C VAL A 142 -19.95 16.47 12.31
N GLY A 143 -21.08 16.30 12.99
CA GLY A 143 -22.02 17.38 13.30
C GLY A 143 -21.63 18.25 14.50
N LEU A 144 -20.78 17.76 15.39
CA LEU A 144 -20.24 18.48 16.55
C LEU A 144 -18.83 18.98 16.26
N SER A 145 -18.45 20.10 16.89
CA SER A 145 -17.06 20.56 16.91
C SER A 145 -16.19 19.68 17.81
N GLU A 146 -14.87 19.76 17.64
CA GLU A 146 -13.88 19.04 18.46
C GLU A 146 -14.12 19.24 19.97
N ARG A 147 -14.33 20.49 20.39
CA ARG A 147 -14.61 20.83 21.79
C ARG A 147 -15.91 20.23 22.30
N ALA A 148 -16.97 20.21 21.48
CA ALA A 148 -18.24 19.61 21.88
C ALA A 148 -18.14 18.08 21.99
N TRP A 149 -17.35 17.44 21.13
CA TRP A 149 -17.05 16.02 21.22
C TRP A 149 -16.25 15.66 22.48
N GLU A 150 -15.21 16.44 22.79
CA GLU A 150 -14.43 16.28 24.02
C GLU A 150 -15.30 16.37 25.28
N VAL A 151 -16.18 17.38 25.35
CA VAL A 151 -17.10 17.55 26.47
C VAL A 151 -18.10 16.39 26.56
N LEU A 152 -18.60 15.88 25.43
CA LEU A 152 -19.47 14.71 25.41
C LEU A 152 -18.75 13.45 25.90
N ALA A 153 -17.46 13.28 25.58
CA ALA A 153 -16.62 12.19 26.09
C ALA A 153 -16.39 12.30 27.61
N LEU A 154 -16.21 13.51 28.16
CA LEU A 154 -16.10 13.72 29.60
C LEU A 154 -17.42 13.40 30.32
N LEU A 155 -18.56 13.78 29.73
CA LEU A 155 -19.89 13.43 30.24
C LEU A 155 -20.11 11.91 30.23
N TRP A 156 -19.65 11.21 29.20
CA TRP A 156 -19.68 9.74 29.13
C TRP A 156 -18.86 9.12 30.28
N VAL A 157 -17.63 9.59 30.52
CA VAL A 157 -16.78 9.08 31.62
C VAL A 157 -17.43 9.32 32.98
N ALA A 158 -18.07 10.47 33.18
CA ALA A 158 -18.79 10.78 34.42
C ALA A 158 -19.98 9.83 34.63
N ASP A 159 -20.76 9.58 33.57
CA ASP A 159 -21.89 8.64 33.57
C ASP A 159 -21.46 7.20 33.90
N GLN A 160 -20.32 6.74 33.38
CA GLN A 160 -19.74 5.42 33.73
C GLN A 160 -19.38 5.29 35.22
N ARG A 161 -19.18 6.41 35.93
CA ARG A 161 -18.91 6.45 37.37
C ARG A 161 -20.16 6.71 38.20
N ASP A 162 -21.33 6.73 37.55
CA ASP A 162 -22.63 7.10 38.11
C ASP A 162 -22.59 8.45 38.86
N LYS A 163 -21.85 9.41 38.29
CA LYS A 163 -21.65 10.75 38.87
C LYS A 163 -21.90 11.84 37.82
N PRO A 164 -22.44 13.00 38.22
CA PRO A 164 -22.51 14.14 37.33
C PRO A 164 -21.12 14.71 37.04
N LEU A 165 -20.95 15.30 35.86
CA LEU A 165 -19.80 16.12 35.55
C LEU A 165 -19.90 17.42 36.35
N ASN A 166 -19.11 17.53 37.41
CA ASN A 166 -19.15 18.63 38.38
C ASN A 166 -18.55 19.94 37.84
N TRP A 167 -19.26 20.56 36.91
CA TRP A 167 -18.97 21.87 36.34
C TRP A 167 -20.12 22.84 36.62
N GLY A 168 -19.80 24.10 36.94
CA GLY A 168 -20.81 25.11 37.25
C GLY A 168 -21.62 25.56 36.03
N TYR A 169 -20.97 26.23 35.08
CA TYR A 169 -21.60 26.65 33.82
C TYR A 169 -20.67 26.33 32.66
N SER A 170 -21.21 25.75 31.58
CA SER A 170 -20.47 25.47 30.36
C SER A 170 -21.27 25.85 29.12
N ALA A 171 -20.84 26.92 28.44
CA ALA A 171 -21.49 27.38 27.20
C ALA A 171 -21.55 26.29 26.12
N THR A 172 -20.58 25.36 26.10
CA THR A 172 -20.61 24.22 25.17
C THR A 172 -21.71 23.23 25.51
N ILE A 173 -21.93 22.94 26.80
CA ILE A 173 -23.00 22.01 27.20
C ILE A 173 -24.36 22.66 26.94
N GLU A 174 -24.54 23.90 27.39
CA GLU A 174 -25.80 24.65 27.26
C GLU A 174 -26.18 24.86 25.79
N HIS A 175 -25.34 25.54 25.02
CA HIS A 175 -25.75 25.97 23.69
C HIS A 175 -25.52 24.91 22.60
N VAL A 176 -24.60 23.97 22.81
CA VAL A 176 -24.28 22.97 21.77
C VAL A 176 -24.89 21.61 22.08
N LEU A 177 -24.82 21.11 23.32
CA LEU A 177 -25.31 19.77 23.65
C LEU A 177 -26.78 19.75 24.12
N ILE A 178 -27.27 20.84 24.68
CA ILE A 178 -28.68 21.00 25.11
C ILE A 178 -29.48 21.73 24.02
N ASP A 179 -29.26 23.03 23.81
CA ASP A 179 -30.13 23.88 22.98
C ASP A 179 -30.20 23.46 21.50
N ARG A 180 -29.08 22.97 20.94
CA ARG A 180 -28.97 22.67 19.50
C ARG A 180 -29.50 21.28 19.12
N HIS A 181 -29.81 20.42 20.09
CA HIS A 181 -30.26 19.05 19.85
C HIS A 181 -31.66 18.80 20.42
N LEU A 182 -32.57 18.29 19.58
CA LEU A 182 -33.85 17.75 20.00
C LEU A 182 -33.91 16.25 19.67
N PRO A 183 -33.97 15.34 20.67
CA PRO A 183 -33.80 15.55 22.11
C PRO A 183 -32.35 15.95 22.49
N PRO A 184 -32.14 16.61 23.64
CA PRO A 184 -30.81 17.08 24.05
C PRO A 184 -29.87 15.91 24.36
N LEU A 185 -28.56 16.10 24.12
CA LEU A 185 -27.53 15.09 24.36
C LEU A 185 -27.01 15.10 25.81
N ALA A 186 -27.16 16.22 26.51
CA ALA A 186 -26.84 16.39 27.92
C ALA A 186 -28.02 17.05 28.65
N GLU A 187 -28.01 17.03 29.97
CA GLU A 187 -29.00 17.70 30.81
C GLU A 187 -28.35 18.28 32.08
N ARG A 188 -28.99 19.30 32.65
CA ARG A 188 -28.61 19.85 33.96
C ARG A 188 -29.12 18.94 35.07
N CYS A 189 -28.31 18.73 36.10
CA CYS A 189 -28.69 18.00 37.29
C CYS A 189 -28.08 18.62 38.55
N THR A 190 -28.53 18.19 39.72
CA THR A 190 -27.93 18.62 40.99
C THR A 190 -26.44 18.29 41.01
N GLY A 191 -25.59 19.30 41.15
CA GLY A 191 -24.13 19.13 41.17
C GLY A 191 -23.45 19.12 39.79
N GLY A 192 -24.13 19.52 38.71
CA GLY A 192 -23.49 19.77 37.41
C GLY A 192 -24.32 19.31 36.20
N TYR A 193 -23.70 18.51 35.34
CA TYR A 193 -24.32 18.02 34.10
C TYR A 193 -24.24 16.50 33.97
N ARG A 194 -25.23 15.90 33.30
CA ARG A 194 -25.23 14.46 32.97
C ARG A 194 -25.50 14.25 31.48
N ILE A 195 -24.99 13.16 30.93
CA ILE A 195 -25.35 12.71 29.58
C ILE A 195 -26.78 12.12 29.58
N THR A 196 -27.59 12.45 28.57
CA THR A 196 -28.94 11.87 28.45
C THR A 196 -28.86 10.47 27.83
N ALA A 197 -29.98 9.73 27.83
CA ALA A 197 -30.08 8.47 27.08
C ALA A 197 -29.78 8.68 25.58
N ARG A 198 -30.33 9.76 24.99
CA ARG A 198 -30.07 10.14 23.61
C ARG A 198 -28.59 10.49 23.37
N GLY A 199 -27.95 11.14 24.34
CA GLY A 199 -26.53 11.45 24.35
C GLY A 199 -25.66 10.20 24.36
N ARG A 200 -26.01 9.20 25.19
CA ARG A 200 -25.35 7.88 25.19
C ARG A 200 -25.43 7.23 23.82
N ASP A 201 -26.62 7.14 23.25
CA ASP A 201 -26.82 6.53 21.92
C ASP A 201 -26.06 7.28 20.83
N PHE A 202 -26.05 8.62 20.90
CA PHE A 202 -25.25 9.45 19.99
C PHE A 202 -23.76 9.16 20.12
N TYR A 203 -23.26 9.09 21.36
CA TYR A 203 -21.86 8.79 21.65
C TYR A 203 -21.47 7.44 21.08
N ARG A 204 -22.24 6.37 21.36
CA ARG A 204 -21.98 5.01 20.82
C ARG A 204 -21.98 4.99 19.30
N ASN A 205 -23.05 5.53 18.68
CA ASN A 205 -23.25 5.44 17.24
C ASN A 205 -22.28 6.29 16.42
N GLN A 206 -21.68 7.32 17.02
CA GLN A 206 -20.81 8.24 16.31
C GLN A 206 -19.34 8.18 16.77
N HIS A 207 -19.01 7.36 17.77
CA HIS A 207 -17.67 7.26 18.37
C HIS A 207 -16.57 7.10 17.32
N ALA A 208 -16.66 6.07 16.47
CA ALA A 208 -15.67 5.81 15.44
C ALA A 208 -15.49 6.98 14.46
N ALA A 209 -16.59 7.65 14.10
CA ALA A 209 -16.55 8.80 13.20
C ALA A 209 -15.84 10.00 13.85
N TYR A 210 -16.15 10.30 15.12
CA TYR A 210 -15.53 11.42 15.83
C TYR A 210 -14.08 11.16 16.23
N CYS A 211 -13.71 9.93 16.62
CA CYS A 211 -12.31 9.56 16.86
C CYS A 211 -11.46 9.69 15.58
N ALA A 212 -12.02 9.33 14.42
CA ALA A 212 -11.35 9.55 13.14
C ALA A 212 -11.26 11.04 12.75
N ALA A 213 -12.27 11.85 13.08
CA ALA A 213 -12.28 13.28 12.78
C ALA A 213 -11.33 14.10 13.69
N TYR A 214 -11.29 13.74 14.98
CA TYR A 214 -10.60 14.43 16.08
C TYR A 214 -9.66 13.48 16.84
N PRO A 215 -8.54 13.05 16.24
CA PRO A 215 -7.62 12.08 16.85
C PRO A 215 -6.90 12.59 18.10
N THR A 216 -6.90 13.91 18.33
CA THR A 216 -6.36 14.60 19.50
C THR A 216 -7.24 14.45 20.75
N VAL A 217 -8.54 14.16 20.57
CA VAL A 217 -9.48 14.04 21.68
C VAL A 217 -9.44 12.61 22.22
N THR A 218 -9.08 12.46 23.50
CA THR A 218 -9.10 11.17 24.19
C THR A 218 -10.55 10.82 24.55
N ALA A 219 -11.22 10.07 23.68
CA ALA A 219 -12.60 9.61 23.87
C ALA A 219 -12.64 8.09 24.11
N PRO A 220 -12.99 7.61 25.33
CA PRO A 220 -13.01 6.18 25.63
C PRO A 220 -14.04 5.42 24.80
N HIS A 221 -13.76 4.16 24.48
CA HIS A 221 -14.69 3.35 23.69
C HIS A 221 -16.00 3.10 24.47
N PRO A 222 -17.18 3.17 23.81
CA PRO A 222 -18.48 3.00 24.48
C PRO A 222 -18.69 1.62 25.13
N ASP A 223 -17.91 0.62 24.74
CA ASP A 223 -18.04 -0.76 25.23
C ASP A 223 -16.95 -1.14 26.26
N GLY A 224 -16.19 -0.16 26.76
CA GLY A 224 -15.17 -0.37 27.80
C GLY A 224 -13.74 -0.44 27.27
N VAL A 225 -12.79 -0.60 28.20
CA VAL A 225 -11.34 -0.56 27.94
C VAL A 225 -10.86 -1.79 27.17
N ASP A 226 -11.58 -2.90 27.28
CA ASP A 226 -11.31 -4.16 26.56
C ASP A 226 -11.78 -4.12 25.08
N ALA A 227 -12.46 -3.05 24.68
CA ALA A 227 -12.94 -2.81 23.32
C ALA A 227 -12.03 -1.83 22.55
N GLU A 228 -10.71 -1.89 22.76
CA GLU A 228 -9.76 -1.24 21.84
C GLU A 228 -9.84 -1.95 20.47
N PRO A 229 -10.29 -1.27 19.39
CA PRO A 229 -10.91 -1.92 18.22
C PRO A 229 -9.93 -2.67 17.30
N TRP A 230 -8.63 -2.56 17.54
CA TRP A 230 -7.58 -3.30 16.86
C TRP A 230 -6.28 -3.06 17.62
N PRO A 231 -5.62 -4.08 18.20
CA PRO A 231 -4.39 -3.85 18.94
C PRO A 231 -3.31 -3.40 17.96
N ALA A 232 -2.76 -2.20 18.17
CA ALA A 232 -1.65 -1.67 17.35
C ALA A 232 -0.47 -2.64 17.27
N ARG A 233 -0.30 -3.48 18.29
CA ARG A 233 0.67 -4.57 18.34
C ARG A 233 0.50 -5.59 17.22
N ALA A 234 -0.72 -5.88 16.76
CA ALA A 234 -0.95 -6.79 15.63
C ALA A 234 -0.37 -6.20 14.33
N ASP A 235 -0.59 -4.91 14.09
CA ASP A 235 -0.01 -4.21 12.94
C ASP A 235 1.52 -4.15 13.02
N GLU A 236 2.06 -3.92 14.22
CA GLU A 236 3.49 -3.91 14.47
C GLU A 236 4.12 -5.27 14.14
N LEU A 237 3.53 -6.37 14.64
CA LEU A 237 4.01 -7.73 14.40
C LEU A 237 3.92 -8.12 12.93
N LEU A 238 2.82 -7.79 12.24
CA LEU A 238 2.73 -7.96 10.77
C LEU A 238 3.76 -7.10 10.03
N GLY A 239 4.06 -5.90 10.53
CA GLY A 239 5.13 -5.05 10.03
C GLY A 239 6.52 -5.68 10.18
N GLN A 240 6.79 -6.32 11.32
CA GLN A 240 8.04 -7.05 11.58
C GLN A 240 8.20 -8.23 10.62
N HIS A 241 7.17 -9.07 10.46
CA HIS A 241 7.16 -10.18 9.48
C HIS A 241 7.45 -9.71 8.06
N ARG A 242 6.78 -8.63 7.61
CA ARG A 242 7.01 -8.05 6.29
C ARG A 242 8.44 -7.56 6.12
N THR A 243 8.96 -6.83 7.10
CA THR A 243 10.32 -6.28 7.06
C THR A 243 11.37 -7.40 7.03
N PHE A 244 11.17 -8.45 7.82
CA PHE A 244 12.06 -9.62 7.85
C PHE A 244 12.10 -10.34 6.50
N TYR A 245 10.93 -10.65 5.90
CA TYR A 245 10.87 -11.22 4.56
C TYR A 245 11.52 -10.31 3.49
N GLN A 246 11.25 -9.01 3.52
CA GLN A 246 11.84 -8.06 2.57
C GLN A 246 13.36 -7.98 2.68
N ALA A 247 13.90 -8.05 3.89
CA ALA A 247 15.34 -8.09 4.11
C ALA A 247 15.97 -9.34 3.49
N LEU A 248 15.37 -10.52 3.70
CA LEU A 248 15.82 -11.79 3.11
C LEU A 248 15.70 -11.79 1.58
N ALA A 249 14.58 -11.32 1.03
CA ALA A 249 14.38 -11.23 -0.42
C ALA A 249 15.37 -10.26 -1.09
N LYS A 250 15.73 -9.17 -0.39
CA LYS A 250 16.76 -8.23 -0.85
C LYS A 250 18.15 -8.88 -0.80
N ALA A 251 18.49 -9.55 0.29
CA ALA A 251 19.76 -10.28 0.41
C ALA A 251 19.90 -11.36 -0.68
N TRP A 252 18.82 -12.10 -0.95
CA TRP A 252 18.76 -13.10 -2.02
C TRP A 252 19.04 -12.48 -3.39
N SER A 253 18.40 -11.34 -3.71
CA SER A 253 18.63 -10.64 -4.98
C SER A 253 20.10 -10.24 -5.14
N THR A 254 20.69 -9.66 -4.09
CA THR A 254 22.11 -9.27 -4.10
C THR A 254 23.03 -10.48 -4.29
N ALA A 255 22.79 -11.57 -3.54
CA ALA A 255 23.58 -12.79 -3.64
C ALA A 255 23.49 -13.41 -5.05
N ARG A 256 22.30 -13.33 -5.66
CA ARG A 256 22.07 -13.81 -7.02
C ARG A 256 22.80 -12.97 -8.06
N ASP A 257 22.79 -11.65 -7.92
CA ASP A 257 23.56 -10.77 -8.81
C ASP A 257 25.07 -11.04 -8.70
N MET A 258 25.57 -11.30 -7.48
CA MET A 258 26.97 -11.71 -7.25
C MET A 258 27.28 -13.07 -7.91
N HIS A 259 26.38 -14.06 -7.79
CA HIS A 259 26.53 -15.36 -8.43
C HIS A 259 26.60 -15.22 -9.96
N LEU A 260 25.70 -14.46 -10.57
CA LEU A 260 25.68 -14.22 -12.01
C LEU A 260 26.94 -13.49 -12.50
N ALA A 261 27.44 -12.51 -11.73
CA ALA A 261 28.70 -11.83 -12.03
C ALA A 261 29.89 -12.81 -11.99
N ALA A 262 29.98 -13.63 -10.95
CA ALA A 262 31.04 -14.63 -10.81
C ALA A 262 30.98 -15.71 -11.91
N GLU A 263 29.78 -16.16 -12.30
CA GLU A 263 29.61 -17.06 -13.44
C GLU A 263 30.04 -16.42 -14.77
N SER A 264 29.73 -15.14 -14.97
CA SER A 264 30.19 -14.42 -16.16
C SER A 264 31.71 -14.32 -16.21
N GLU A 265 32.37 -14.01 -15.10
CA GLU A 265 33.83 -13.99 -15.00
C GLU A 265 34.44 -15.37 -15.26
N ALA A 266 33.87 -16.42 -14.67
CA ALA A 266 34.32 -17.81 -14.88
C ALA A 266 34.24 -18.28 -16.34
N ASN A 267 33.31 -17.74 -17.11
CA ASN A 267 33.07 -18.08 -18.52
C ASN A 267 33.70 -17.08 -19.50
N THR A 268 34.45 -16.08 -19.01
CA THR A 268 35.09 -15.09 -19.88
C THR A 268 36.23 -15.73 -20.65
N LYS A 269 36.24 -15.55 -21.97
CA LYS A 269 37.28 -16.10 -22.86
C LYS A 269 38.65 -15.49 -22.53
N PRO A 270 39.75 -16.25 -22.68
CA PRO A 270 41.09 -15.69 -22.53
C PRO A 270 41.30 -14.53 -23.50
N PRO A 271 42.00 -13.46 -23.07
CA PRO A 271 42.36 -12.39 -23.97
C PRO A 271 43.21 -12.95 -25.11
N THR A 272 42.88 -12.58 -26.35
CA THR A 272 43.68 -12.98 -27.51
C THR A 272 45.07 -12.33 -27.39
N PRO A 273 46.16 -13.10 -27.31
CA PRO A 273 47.50 -12.52 -27.22
C PRO A 273 47.81 -11.74 -28.50
N ALA A 274 48.48 -10.60 -28.35
CA ALA A 274 49.00 -9.86 -29.50
C ALA A 274 50.09 -10.71 -30.19
N THR A 275 50.06 -10.79 -31.51
CA THR A 275 50.93 -11.64 -32.36
C THR A 275 52.43 -11.37 -32.22
N VAL A 276 52.81 -10.33 -31.47
CA VAL A 276 54.18 -9.82 -31.33
C VAL A 276 54.82 -10.28 -30.00
N LEU A 277 54.05 -10.85 -29.07
CA LEU A 277 54.58 -11.25 -27.76
C LEU A 277 55.36 -12.58 -27.83
N PRO A 278 56.44 -12.72 -27.04
CA PRO A 278 57.12 -14.00 -26.87
C PRO A 278 56.18 -15.10 -26.36
N ALA A 279 56.47 -16.36 -26.72
CA ALA A 279 55.67 -17.51 -26.31
C ALA A 279 55.56 -17.64 -24.79
N GLU A 280 56.66 -17.43 -24.06
CA GLU A 280 56.72 -17.49 -22.59
C GLU A 280 55.77 -16.48 -21.92
N VAL A 281 55.68 -15.25 -22.47
CA VAL A 281 54.77 -14.22 -21.95
C VAL A 281 53.32 -14.59 -22.21
N THR A 282 53.04 -15.23 -23.35
CA THR A 282 51.71 -15.72 -23.70
C THR A 282 51.28 -16.87 -22.78
N GLU A 283 52.19 -17.79 -22.45
CA GLU A 283 51.96 -18.88 -21.48
C GLU A 283 51.70 -18.34 -20.06
N GLN A 284 52.50 -17.37 -19.61
CA GLN A 284 52.27 -16.72 -18.31
C GLN A 284 50.92 -16.01 -18.24
N ALA A 285 50.54 -15.28 -19.29
CA ALA A 285 49.24 -14.63 -19.38
C ALA A 285 48.07 -15.64 -19.37
N ALA A 286 48.23 -16.78 -20.05
CA ALA A 286 47.25 -17.87 -20.02
C ALA A 286 47.11 -18.48 -18.62
N ALA A 287 48.22 -18.72 -17.91
CA ALA A 287 48.21 -19.24 -16.55
C ALA A 287 47.54 -18.27 -15.54
N VAL A 288 47.79 -16.96 -15.67
CA VAL A 288 47.11 -15.94 -14.85
C VAL A 288 45.61 -15.91 -15.14
N HIS A 289 45.21 -16.01 -16.41
CA HIS A 289 43.80 -16.07 -16.81
C HIS A 289 43.11 -17.32 -16.29
N GLU A 290 43.77 -18.48 -16.33
CA GLU A 290 43.27 -19.74 -15.79
C GLU A 290 43.02 -19.65 -14.28
N LEU A 291 43.99 -19.11 -13.51
CA LEU A 291 43.84 -18.88 -12.07
C LEU A 291 42.68 -17.92 -11.76
N TRP A 292 42.51 -16.87 -12.57
CA TRP A 292 41.40 -15.94 -12.44
C TRP A 292 40.04 -16.62 -12.69
N GLN A 293 39.94 -17.45 -13.73
CA GLN A 293 38.74 -18.25 -14.00
C GLN A 293 38.45 -19.25 -12.88
N GLU A 294 39.45 -19.93 -12.35
CA GLU A 294 39.28 -20.87 -11.24
C GLU A 294 38.76 -20.16 -9.99
N THR A 295 39.34 -19.01 -9.66
CA THR A 295 38.87 -18.16 -8.54
C THR A 295 37.44 -17.68 -8.76
N ALA A 296 37.06 -17.34 -10.00
CA ALA A 296 35.69 -16.99 -10.34
C ALA A 296 34.72 -18.17 -10.20
N ARG A 297 35.11 -19.40 -10.60
CA ARG A 297 34.30 -20.61 -10.39
C ARG A 297 34.08 -20.91 -8.91
N GLN A 298 35.11 -20.76 -8.08
CA GLN A 298 34.99 -20.94 -6.63
C GLN A 298 34.03 -19.90 -6.01
N ARG A 299 34.16 -18.62 -6.40
CA ARG A 299 33.21 -17.57 -5.99
C ARG A 299 31.78 -17.87 -6.45
N ALA A 300 31.60 -18.32 -7.69
CA ALA A 300 30.28 -18.68 -8.22
C ALA A 300 29.65 -19.84 -7.43
N LYS A 301 30.43 -20.87 -7.06
CA LYS A 301 29.98 -22.00 -6.24
C LYS A 301 29.53 -21.55 -4.84
N LEU A 302 30.32 -20.71 -4.17
CA LEU A 302 29.96 -20.18 -2.85
C LEU A 302 28.73 -19.28 -2.92
N ALA A 303 28.67 -18.39 -3.92
CA ALA A 303 27.52 -17.53 -4.14
C ALA A 303 26.25 -18.35 -4.45
N HIS A 304 26.36 -19.43 -5.22
CA HIS A 304 25.24 -20.34 -5.48
C HIS A 304 24.69 -20.96 -4.19
N ALA A 305 25.55 -21.50 -3.33
CA ALA A 305 25.15 -22.05 -2.04
C ALA A 305 24.43 -21.01 -1.16
N HIS A 306 24.95 -19.77 -1.13
CA HIS A 306 24.33 -18.67 -0.41
C HIS A 306 22.97 -18.25 -1.01
N VAL A 307 22.83 -18.25 -2.33
CA VAL A 307 21.55 -17.98 -3.02
C VAL A 307 20.50 -19.03 -2.65
N THR A 308 20.88 -20.31 -2.60
CA THR A 308 19.97 -21.41 -2.24
C THR A 308 19.51 -21.29 -0.79
N ASP A 309 20.43 -21.11 0.17
CA ASP A 309 20.09 -20.91 1.58
C ASP A 309 19.18 -19.69 1.80
N LEU A 310 19.51 -18.54 1.17
CA LEU A 310 18.67 -17.35 1.24
C LEU A 310 17.30 -17.54 0.60
N ALA A 311 17.20 -18.31 -0.48
CA ALA A 311 15.92 -18.61 -1.11
C ALA A 311 15.00 -19.40 -0.18
N GLU A 312 15.53 -20.45 0.46
CA GLU A 312 14.80 -21.28 1.43
C GLU A 312 14.37 -20.47 2.66
N ARG A 313 15.26 -19.62 3.19
CA ARG A 313 14.94 -18.72 4.31
C ARG A 313 13.87 -17.70 3.94
N ALA A 314 13.98 -17.08 2.76
CA ALA A 314 13.00 -16.11 2.27
C ALA A 314 11.63 -16.75 2.06
N GLU A 315 11.57 -17.98 1.54
CA GLU A 315 10.31 -18.72 1.36
C GLU A 315 9.66 -19.07 2.71
N ARG A 316 10.44 -19.55 3.68
CA ARG A 316 9.96 -19.80 5.05
C ARG A 316 9.43 -18.51 5.71
N ALA A 317 10.16 -17.40 5.59
CA ALA A 317 9.73 -16.11 6.11
C ALA A 317 8.43 -15.61 5.43
N ALA A 318 8.31 -15.79 4.11
CA ALA A 318 7.08 -15.45 3.39
C ALA A 318 5.89 -16.29 3.86
N ARG A 319 6.09 -17.59 4.13
CA ARG A 319 5.06 -18.48 4.67
C ARG A 319 4.64 -18.08 6.07
N ALA A 320 5.59 -17.78 6.96
CA ALA A 320 5.30 -17.28 8.30
C ALA A 320 4.52 -15.95 8.25
N TYR A 321 4.90 -15.04 7.36
CA TYR A 321 4.17 -13.79 7.16
C TYR A 321 2.73 -14.02 6.66
N ALA A 322 2.54 -14.91 5.69
CA ALA A 322 1.22 -15.27 5.18
C ALA A 322 0.34 -15.93 6.24
N ALA A 323 0.90 -16.83 7.05
CA ALA A 323 0.17 -17.47 8.16
C ALA A 323 -0.23 -16.46 9.23
N ALA A 324 0.68 -15.56 9.61
CA ALA A 324 0.39 -14.46 10.54
C ALA A 324 -0.74 -13.56 10.01
N ALA A 325 -0.67 -13.16 8.73
CA ALA A 325 -1.68 -12.33 8.10
C ALA A 325 -3.05 -13.04 7.99
N LEU A 326 -3.06 -14.35 7.70
CA LEU A 326 -4.27 -15.17 7.70
C LEU A 326 -4.87 -15.29 9.10
N GLY A 327 -4.07 -15.53 10.14
CA GLY A 327 -4.55 -15.60 11.52
C GLY A 327 -5.20 -14.30 11.97
N VAL A 328 -4.56 -13.17 11.66
CA VAL A 328 -5.08 -11.83 11.95
C VAL A 328 -6.36 -11.51 11.15
N PHE A 329 -6.42 -11.93 9.88
CA PHE A 329 -7.62 -11.80 9.06
C PHE A 329 -8.78 -12.65 9.58
N ASP A 330 -8.52 -13.93 9.88
CA ASP A 330 -9.50 -14.84 10.45
C ASP A 330 -10.03 -14.27 11.77
N ALA A 331 -9.15 -13.79 12.66
CA ALA A 331 -9.54 -13.17 13.92
C ALA A 331 -10.45 -11.94 13.72
N ALA A 332 -10.17 -11.12 12.71
CA ALA A 332 -11.03 -9.99 12.34
C ALA A 332 -12.41 -10.45 11.86
N THR A 333 -12.50 -11.56 11.10
CA THR A 333 -13.77 -12.11 10.63
C THR A 333 -14.58 -12.80 11.72
N THR A 334 -13.93 -13.50 12.65
CA THR A 334 -14.57 -14.25 13.74
C THR A 334 -14.74 -13.45 15.03
N ARG A 335 -14.27 -12.20 15.06
CA ARG A 335 -14.30 -11.31 16.24
C ARG A 335 -13.57 -11.91 17.44
N THR A 336 -12.43 -12.53 17.19
CA THR A 336 -11.53 -13.06 18.23
C THR A 336 -10.31 -12.15 18.36
N ASP A 337 -9.53 -12.33 19.43
CA ASP A 337 -8.29 -11.56 19.64
C ASP A 337 -7.29 -11.81 18.49
N PRO A 338 -6.88 -10.79 17.73
CA PRO A 338 -5.90 -10.95 16.64
C PRO A 338 -4.46 -11.17 17.13
N LEU A 339 -4.19 -10.99 18.43
CA LEU A 339 -2.91 -11.37 19.02
C LEU A 339 -2.85 -12.85 19.40
N ALA A 340 -4.00 -13.55 19.42
CA ALA A 340 -4.05 -14.97 19.73
C ALA A 340 -3.30 -15.79 18.66
N GLY A 341 -2.10 -16.26 19.00
CA GLY A 341 -1.24 -17.04 18.11
C GLY A 341 -0.32 -16.21 17.19
N LEU A 342 -0.35 -14.88 17.29
CA LEU A 342 0.56 -14.02 16.53
C LEU A 342 1.90 -13.88 17.25
N GLN A 343 2.92 -14.55 16.74
CA GLN A 343 4.30 -14.50 17.27
C GLN A 343 5.18 -13.59 16.41
N PRO A 344 6.23 -12.97 16.98
CA PRO A 344 7.23 -12.25 16.19
C PRO A 344 7.97 -13.19 15.22
N PRO A 345 8.57 -12.67 14.14
CA PRO A 345 9.35 -13.49 13.23
C PRO A 345 10.53 -14.13 13.99
N SER A 346 10.66 -15.45 13.88
CA SER A 346 11.75 -16.22 14.50
C SER A 346 12.53 -17.01 13.45
N GLU A 347 13.84 -17.12 13.64
CA GLU A 347 14.72 -17.96 12.79
C GLU A 347 14.72 -19.44 13.18
N THR A 348 14.09 -19.81 14.31
CA THR A 348 14.14 -21.17 14.84
C THR A 348 13.48 -22.18 13.90
N ASP A 349 14.19 -23.30 13.68
CA ASP A 349 13.76 -24.54 13.02
C ASP A 349 12.65 -25.25 13.80
N ALA A 350 11.55 -24.57 14.09
CA ALA A 350 10.34 -25.26 14.52
C ALA A 350 9.86 -26.10 13.32
N TRP A 351 9.98 -27.42 13.46
CA TRP A 351 9.73 -28.43 12.42
C TRP A 351 8.32 -28.40 11.81
N ASP A 352 7.40 -27.63 12.38
CA ASP A 352 6.04 -27.49 11.90
C ASP A 352 5.87 -26.21 11.09
N GLU A 353 5.85 -26.34 9.76
CA GLU A 353 5.43 -25.25 8.89
C GLU A 353 4.01 -24.78 9.28
N PRO A 354 3.79 -23.47 9.51
CA PRO A 354 2.48 -22.99 9.93
C PRO A 354 1.43 -23.34 8.86
N PRO A 355 0.32 -23.99 9.21
CA PRO A 355 -0.69 -24.37 8.24
C PRO A 355 -1.37 -23.13 7.66
N LEU A 356 -1.38 -23.01 6.33
CA LEU A 356 -2.07 -21.93 5.62
C LEU A 356 -3.57 -22.27 5.47
N THR A 357 -4.29 -22.31 6.58
CA THR A 357 -5.75 -22.51 6.57
C THR A 357 -6.47 -21.18 6.43
N LEU A 358 -7.34 -21.05 5.43
CA LEU A 358 -8.32 -19.96 5.33
C LEU A 358 -9.59 -20.41 6.04
N ARG A 359 -9.94 -19.82 7.20
CA ARG A 359 -11.08 -20.27 8.03
C ARG A 359 -12.29 -19.32 7.94
N GLY A 360 -12.07 -18.05 7.65
CA GLY A 360 -13.13 -17.03 7.57
C GLY A 360 -13.52 -16.62 6.14
N GLU A 361 -14.82 -16.41 5.93
CA GLU A 361 -15.32 -15.58 4.82
C GLU A 361 -15.82 -14.26 5.40
N THR A 362 -15.50 -13.14 4.75
CA THR A 362 -15.90 -11.80 5.19
C THR A 362 -17.36 -11.50 4.86
N GLY A 363 -17.97 -12.25 3.93
CA GLY A 363 -19.27 -11.92 3.33
C GLY A 363 -19.18 -10.80 2.30
N ILE A 364 -18.00 -10.19 2.10
CA ILE A 364 -17.73 -9.20 1.07
C ILE A 364 -17.14 -9.93 -0.14
N HIS A 365 -18.00 -10.26 -1.12
CA HIS A 365 -17.65 -11.09 -2.27
C HIS A 365 -16.35 -10.69 -3.00
N ALA A 366 -16.07 -9.38 -3.13
CA ALA A 366 -14.86 -8.90 -3.80
C ALA A 366 -13.58 -9.27 -3.02
N ILE A 367 -13.63 -9.15 -1.69
CA ILE A 367 -12.51 -9.51 -0.80
C ILE A 367 -12.36 -11.04 -0.79
N ASP A 368 -13.46 -11.76 -0.57
CA ASP A 368 -13.43 -13.23 -0.50
C ASP A 368 -12.93 -13.88 -1.80
N ALA A 369 -13.34 -13.36 -2.96
CA ALA A 369 -12.86 -13.85 -4.26
C ALA A 369 -11.36 -13.58 -4.48
N ALA A 370 -10.88 -12.42 -4.05
CA ALA A 370 -9.47 -12.06 -4.15
C ALA A 370 -8.61 -12.89 -3.19
N VAL A 371 -9.03 -13.05 -1.94
CA VAL A 371 -8.35 -13.89 -0.93
C VAL A 371 -8.29 -15.33 -1.41
N LYS A 372 -9.40 -15.92 -1.89
CA LYS A 372 -9.41 -17.28 -2.45
C LYS A 372 -8.46 -17.46 -3.62
N LYS A 373 -8.38 -16.46 -4.51
CA LYS A 373 -7.46 -16.49 -5.66
C LYS A 373 -6.00 -16.42 -5.23
N LEU A 374 -5.66 -15.52 -4.31
CA LEU A 374 -4.30 -15.35 -3.81
C LEU A 374 -3.87 -16.55 -2.96
N HIS A 375 -4.76 -17.07 -2.11
CA HIS A 375 -4.53 -18.29 -1.33
C HIS A 375 -4.27 -19.49 -2.23
N ALA A 376 -5.10 -19.71 -3.26
CA ALA A 376 -4.89 -20.75 -4.26
C ALA A 376 -3.54 -20.67 -4.98
N ALA A 377 -3.06 -19.46 -5.28
CA ALA A 377 -1.73 -19.26 -5.85
C ALA A 377 -0.62 -19.58 -4.83
N ALA A 378 -0.78 -19.12 -3.58
CA ALA A 378 0.19 -19.31 -2.51
C ALA A 378 0.37 -20.78 -2.08
N VAL A 379 -0.70 -21.59 -2.12
CA VAL A 379 -0.63 -23.04 -1.80
C VAL A 379 -0.38 -23.93 -3.02
N GLY A 380 -0.21 -23.35 -4.21
CA GLY A 380 0.03 -24.10 -5.44
C GLY A 380 -1.17 -24.92 -5.94
N ALA A 381 -2.39 -24.62 -5.48
CA ALA A 381 -3.61 -25.31 -5.87
C ALA A 381 -4.47 -24.41 -6.80
N PRO A 382 -4.21 -24.38 -8.12
CA PRO A 382 -4.90 -23.48 -9.02
C PRO A 382 -6.42 -23.74 -9.02
N LEU A 383 -7.21 -22.68 -8.82
CA LEU A 383 -8.67 -22.73 -8.85
C LEU A 383 -9.16 -23.32 -10.19
N LYS A 384 -10.01 -24.35 -10.12
CA LYS A 384 -10.71 -24.90 -11.29
C LYS A 384 -11.52 -23.79 -11.96
N ARG A 385 -11.11 -23.38 -13.15
CA ARG A 385 -11.88 -22.43 -13.99
C ARG A 385 -13.28 -22.98 -14.24
N ARG A 386 -14.31 -22.24 -13.82
CA ARG A 386 -15.70 -22.45 -14.27
C ARG A 386 -15.94 -21.61 -15.52
N GLY A 387 -15.86 -22.24 -16.68
CA GLY A 387 -16.29 -21.63 -17.95
C GLY A 387 -15.46 -22.07 -19.16
N PRO A 388 -16.00 -21.94 -20.40
CA PRO A 388 -15.30 -22.28 -21.62
C PRO A 388 -14.03 -21.43 -21.75
N ALA A 389 -12.91 -22.06 -22.12
CA ALA A 389 -11.66 -21.34 -22.32
C ALA A 389 -11.86 -20.25 -23.40
N PRO A 390 -11.55 -18.97 -23.12
CA PRO A 390 -11.62 -17.94 -24.16
C PRO A 390 -10.67 -18.34 -25.29
N LYS A 391 -11.19 -18.37 -26.53
CA LYS A 391 -10.42 -18.70 -27.74
C LYS A 391 -9.21 -17.75 -27.82
N ARG A 392 -8.03 -18.24 -27.44
CA ARG A 392 -6.77 -17.50 -27.55
C ARG A 392 -6.52 -17.20 -29.02
N ARG A 393 -6.68 -15.94 -29.43
CA ARG A 393 -5.97 -15.43 -30.61
C ARG A 393 -4.49 -15.48 -30.27
N ARG A 394 -3.76 -16.38 -30.94
CA ARG A 394 -2.30 -16.50 -30.87
C ARG A 394 -1.70 -15.24 -31.47
N THR A 395 -1.47 -14.23 -30.64
CA THR A 395 -0.49 -13.20 -30.95
C THR A 395 0.84 -13.70 -30.38
N ALA A 396 1.81 -13.95 -31.24
CA ALA A 396 3.16 -14.34 -30.86
C ALA A 396 3.83 -13.17 -30.13
N LEU A 397 3.57 -13.07 -28.82
CA LEU A 397 4.35 -12.22 -27.93
C LEU A 397 5.70 -12.91 -27.75
N THR A 398 6.73 -12.24 -28.23
CA THR A 398 8.14 -12.51 -27.94
C THR A 398 8.28 -12.81 -26.45
N ARG A 399 8.57 -14.08 -26.15
CA ARG A 399 8.70 -14.60 -24.79
C ARG A 399 9.96 -13.99 -24.20
N ARG A 400 9.81 -12.81 -23.57
CA ARG A 400 10.85 -12.18 -22.76
C ARG A 400 11.30 -13.24 -21.74
N PRO A 401 12.60 -13.45 -21.52
CA PRO A 401 13.06 -14.42 -20.53
C PRO A 401 12.38 -14.08 -19.20
N GLU A 402 11.64 -15.04 -18.65
CA GLU A 402 10.95 -14.92 -17.38
C GLU A 402 12.01 -14.54 -16.35
N GLN A 403 11.96 -13.31 -15.84
CA GLN A 403 12.77 -12.96 -14.67
C GLN A 403 12.37 -13.97 -13.58
N PRO A 404 13.33 -14.68 -12.98
CA PRO A 404 12.99 -15.71 -12.02
C PRO A 404 12.29 -15.04 -10.85
N ARG A 405 11.19 -15.68 -10.46
CA ARG A 405 10.31 -15.17 -9.40
C ARG A 405 11.09 -15.07 -8.10
N ARG A 406 10.79 -14.04 -7.32
CA ARG A 406 11.31 -13.93 -5.96
C ARG A 406 10.82 -15.13 -5.12
N PRO A 407 11.66 -15.72 -4.26
CA PRO A 407 11.24 -16.77 -3.35
C PRO A 407 10.04 -16.32 -2.51
N GLY A 408 9.00 -17.14 -2.41
CA GLY A 408 7.80 -16.82 -1.63
C GLY A 408 6.95 -15.65 -2.16
N ALA A 409 7.12 -15.20 -3.41
CA ALA A 409 6.40 -14.02 -3.94
C ALA A 409 4.86 -14.13 -3.85
N ASP A 410 4.29 -15.30 -4.14
CA ASP A 410 2.84 -15.52 -4.09
C ASP A 410 2.31 -15.52 -2.64
N LEU A 411 3.10 -16.03 -1.68
CA LEU A 411 2.81 -15.98 -0.24
C LEU A 411 2.84 -14.53 0.28
N ALA A 412 3.88 -13.77 -0.09
CA ALA A 412 4.00 -12.38 0.30
C ALA A 412 2.88 -11.51 -0.30
N ALA A 413 2.44 -11.80 -1.54
CA ALA A 413 1.33 -11.10 -2.16
C ALA A 413 0.00 -11.35 -1.43
N LEU A 414 -0.25 -12.58 -0.98
CA LEU A 414 -1.38 -12.89 -0.11
C LEU A 414 -1.29 -12.10 1.21
N ALA A 415 -0.13 -12.14 1.87
CA ALA A 415 0.07 -11.50 3.16
C ALA A 415 -0.09 -9.97 3.11
N ASP A 416 0.48 -9.32 2.09
CA ASP A 416 0.34 -7.88 1.86
C ASP A 416 -1.14 -7.51 1.62
N TYR A 417 -1.86 -8.29 0.79
CA TYR A 417 -3.29 -8.06 0.54
C TYR A 417 -4.13 -8.15 1.82
N LEU A 418 -3.91 -9.19 2.62
CA LEU A 418 -4.64 -9.39 3.89
C LEU A 418 -4.33 -8.26 4.88
N ARG A 419 -3.04 -7.92 5.04
CA ARG A 419 -2.59 -6.83 5.89
C ARG A 419 -3.25 -5.52 5.51
N ASP A 420 -3.34 -5.18 4.23
CA ASP A 420 -3.96 -3.91 3.79
C ASP A 420 -5.44 -3.82 4.18
N HIS A 421 -6.16 -4.94 4.23
CA HIS A 421 -7.54 -4.97 4.71
C HIS A 421 -7.64 -4.97 6.23
N THR A 422 -6.72 -5.61 6.95
CA THR A 422 -6.76 -5.67 8.42
C THR A 422 -6.14 -4.45 9.09
N HIS A 423 -5.30 -3.69 8.38
CA HIS A 423 -4.53 -2.58 8.94
C HIS A 423 -5.40 -1.57 9.69
N GLY A 424 -4.99 -1.28 10.92
CA GLY A 424 -5.67 -0.39 11.84
C GLY A 424 -7.11 -0.80 12.10
N GLY A 425 -7.50 -2.07 11.93
CA GLY A 425 -8.87 -2.56 12.11
C GLY A 425 -9.84 -2.22 10.97
N THR A 426 -9.34 -1.97 9.75
CA THR A 426 -10.17 -1.52 8.62
C THR A 426 -11.25 -2.54 8.23
N LEU A 427 -10.89 -3.83 8.17
CA LEU A 427 -11.82 -4.91 7.88
C LEU A 427 -12.89 -5.02 8.96
N LEU A 428 -12.48 -4.96 10.23
CA LEU A 428 -13.41 -5.01 11.37
C LEU A 428 -14.43 -3.88 11.25
N ARG A 429 -14.01 -2.62 11.05
CA ARG A 429 -14.94 -1.51 10.79
C ARG A 429 -15.88 -1.75 9.62
N ARG A 430 -15.41 -2.33 8.51
CA ARG A 430 -16.24 -2.61 7.32
C ARG A 430 -17.30 -3.69 7.54
N LEU A 431 -17.06 -4.64 8.44
CA LEU A 431 -18.02 -5.70 8.80
C LEU A 431 -19.09 -5.24 9.80
N HIS A 432 -18.89 -4.08 10.43
CA HIS A 432 -19.75 -3.52 11.46
C HIS A 432 -20.53 -2.26 11.01
N HIS A 433 -20.38 -1.86 9.75
CA HIS A 433 -21.21 -0.87 9.06
C HIS A 433 -22.17 -1.57 8.10
#